data_AF-A0A960IKB9-F1
#
_entry.id   AF-A0A960IKB9-F1
#
_cell.length_a   1.000
_cell.length_b   1.000
_cell.length_c   1.000
_cell.angle_alpha   90.00
_cell.angle_beta   90.00
_cell.angle_gamma   90.00
#
_symmetry.space_group_name_H-M   'P 1'
#
loop_
_entity.id
_entity.type
_entity.pdbx_description
1 polymer ?
#
loop_
_entity_poly.entity_id
_entity_poly.type
_entity_poly.pdbx_seq_one_letter_code
_entity_poly.pdbx_strand_id
1 'polypeptide(L)'
;MSDDEIGGTPPANDGDPVPAGWRAAPAATYGLEHPVLCPACRQEITEIYVVRLYRTRVHFVSSLPRSGRLLVCPRCRAVVPGELGAVF
;
A
#
# COMPACT_ATOMS: atom_id res chain seq x y z
N MET A 1 -2.42 -1.26 -48.25
CA MET A 1 -3.50 -1.40 -47.25
C MET A 1 -2.90 -2.22 -46.14
N SER A 2 -2.43 -1.54 -45.10
CA SER A 2 -1.69 -2.12 -43.98
C SER A 2 -2.46 -1.70 -42.74
N ASP A 3 -3.46 -2.51 -42.40
CA ASP A 3 -4.27 -2.36 -41.19
C ASP A 3 -3.71 -3.37 -40.17
N ASP A 4 -2.65 -2.97 -39.45
CA ASP A 4 -2.16 -3.72 -38.30
C ASP A 4 -2.80 -3.16 -37.02
N GLU A 5 -3.62 -4.02 -36.42
CA GLU A 5 -4.47 -3.83 -35.25
C GLU A 5 -3.78 -3.12 -34.06
N ILE A 6 -4.45 -2.07 -33.59
CA ILE A 6 -4.16 -1.40 -32.32
C ILE A 6 -4.54 -2.36 -31.20
N GLY A 7 -3.54 -2.95 -30.54
CA GLY A 7 -3.72 -3.78 -29.34
C GLY A 7 -4.39 -2.99 -28.21
N GLY A 8 -5.71 -3.12 -28.09
CA GLY A 8 -6.49 -2.55 -27.00
C GLY A 8 -6.01 -3.13 -25.67
N THR A 9 -5.50 -2.28 -24.79
CA THR A 9 -5.28 -2.66 -23.40
C THR A 9 -6.64 -2.96 -22.77
N PRO A 10 -6.87 -4.15 -22.20
CA PRO A 10 -8.18 -4.48 -21.63
C PRO A 10 -8.50 -3.52 -20.47
N PRO A 11 -9.77 -3.11 -20.30
CA PRO A 11 -10.17 -2.25 -19.21
C PRO A 11 -9.91 -2.96 -17.88
N ALA A 12 -9.27 -2.25 -16.95
CA ALA A 12 -9.11 -2.72 -15.58
C ALA A 12 -10.51 -3.00 -15.01
N ASN A 13 -10.83 -4.28 -14.81
CA ASN A 13 -12.09 -4.67 -14.19
C ASN A 13 -12.11 -4.15 -12.74
N ASP A 14 -13.02 -3.23 -12.42
CA ASP A 14 -13.31 -2.72 -11.07
C ASP A 14 -13.85 -3.78 -10.08
N GLY A 15 -13.68 -5.07 -10.39
CA GLY A 15 -14.28 -6.20 -9.70
C GLY A 15 -13.29 -7.22 -9.13
N ASP A 16 -11.99 -6.92 -9.11
CA ASP A 16 -11.04 -7.82 -8.43
C ASP A 16 -11.31 -7.83 -6.92
N PRO A 17 -11.57 -9.01 -6.32
CA PRO A 17 -11.82 -9.11 -4.89
C PRO A 17 -10.57 -8.65 -4.15
N VAL A 18 -10.71 -7.56 -3.38
CA VAL A 18 -9.66 -7.05 -2.49
C VAL A 18 -9.03 -8.25 -1.76
N PRO A 19 -7.72 -8.50 -1.92
CA PRO A 19 -7.13 -9.78 -1.52
C PRO A 19 -7.40 -10.05 -0.04
N ALA A 20 -7.75 -11.30 0.29
CA ALA A 20 -8.24 -11.71 1.62
C ALA A 20 -7.32 -11.30 2.79
N GLY A 21 -6.04 -11.02 2.54
CA GLY A 21 -5.09 -10.48 3.51
C GLY A 21 -5.51 -9.14 4.12
N TRP A 22 -6.35 -8.34 3.45
CA TRP A 22 -6.87 -7.06 3.99
C TRP A 22 -8.05 -7.23 4.95
N ARG A 23 -8.60 -8.44 5.10
CA ARG A 23 -9.60 -8.73 6.15
C ARG A 23 -8.94 -8.89 7.53
N ALA A 24 -7.64 -9.16 7.57
CA ALA A 24 -6.89 -9.22 8.81
C ALA A 24 -6.68 -7.79 9.35
N ALA A 25 -6.76 -7.64 10.67
CA ALA A 25 -6.47 -6.36 11.32
C ALA A 25 -5.06 -5.88 10.95
N PRO A 26 -4.87 -4.56 10.72
CA PRO A 26 -3.54 -4.01 10.46
C PRO A 26 -2.61 -4.30 11.63
N ALA A 27 -1.31 -4.44 11.36
CA ALA A 27 -0.35 -4.81 12.40
C ALA A 27 -0.26 -3.75 13.51
N ALA A 28 -0.49 -2.49 13.15
CA ALA A 28 -0.71 -1.41 14.10
C ALA A 28 -1.52 -0.28 13.43
N THR A 29 -2.30 0.45 14.24
CA THR A 29 -2.99 1.69 13.84
C THR A 29 -2.38 2.83 14.66
N TYR A 30 -1.94 3.88 13.97
CA TYR A 30 -1.41 5.08 14.61
C TYR A 30 -2.38 6.23 14.40
N GLY A 31 -2.75 6.92 15.48
CA GLY A 31 -3.47 8.19 15.39
C GLY A 31 -2.54 9.30 14.93
N LEU A 32 -3.05 10.19 14.09
CA LEU A 32 -2.37 11.40 13.66
C LEU A 32 -2.81 12.55 14.59
N GLU A 33 -1.86 13.37 15.01
CA GLU A 33 -2.15 14.55 15.86
C GLU A 33 -3.07 15.55 15.16
N HIS A 34 -2.95 15.64 13.83
CA HIS A 34 -3.76 16.48 12.98
C HIS A 34 -4.33 15.65 11.84
N PRO A 35 -5.59 15.88 11.42
CA PRO A 35 -6.13 15.24 10.23
C PRO A 35 -5.32 15.65 9.00
N VAL A 36 -4.97 14.69 8.15
CA VAL A 36 -4.26 14.94 6.90
C VAL A 36 -5.05 14.41 5.71
N LEU A 37 -4.80 14.94 4.52
CA LEU A 37 -5.43 14.44 3.30
C LEU A 37 -4.60 13.29 2.71
N CYS A 38 -5.27 12.18 2.42
CA CYS A 38 -4.62 11.08 1.70
C CYS A 38 -4.25 11.53 0.28
N PRO A 39 -2.99 11.35 -0.18
CA PRO A 39 -2.57 11.77 -1.51
C PRO A 39 -3.26 10.98 -2.63
N ALA A 40 -3.77 9.78 -2.34
CA ALA A 40 -4.43 8.92 -3.33
C ALA A 40 -5.93 9.21 -3.47
N CYS A 41 -6.68 9.20 -2.36
CA CYS A 41 -8.14 9.39 -2.42
C CYS A 41 -8.63 10.80 -2.05
N ARG A 42 -7.73 11.70 -1.63
CA ARG A 42 -8.05 13.06 -1.15
C ARG A 42 -9.06 13.11 -0.02
N GLN A 43 -9.27 11.99 0.68
CA GLN A 43 -10.09 11.97 1.90
C GLN A 43 -9.24 12.31 3.10
N GLU A 44 -9.86 12.98 4.06
CA GLU A 44 -9.28 13.27 5.37
C GLU A 44 -9.11 11.97 6.17
N ILE A 45 -7.91 11.78 6.71
CA ILE A 45 -7.55 10.65 7.56
C ILE A 45 -7.02 11.18 8.89
N THR A 46 -7.50 10.58 9.98
CA THR A 46 -7.07 10.85 11.36
C THR A 46 -6.21 9.73 11.92
N GLU A 47 -6.09 8.63 11.19
CA GLU A 47 -5.32 7.46 11.56
C GLU A 47 -4.64 6.86 10.32
N ILE A 48 -3.58 6.09 10.54
CA ILE A 48 -2.85 5.39 9.49
C ILE A 48 -2.59 3.95 9.90
N TYR A 49 -2.72 3.03 8.95
CA TYR A 49 -2.44 1.62 9.17
C TYR A 49 -0.99 1.31 8.85
N VAL A 50 -0.37 0.51 9.69
CA VAL A 50 1.00 0.07 9.52
C VAL A 50 1.01 -1.41 9.24
N VAL A 51 1.57 -1.76 8.09
CA VAL A 51 1.73 -3.13 7.65
C VAL A 51 3.20 -3.50 7.75
N ARG A 52 3.49 -4.61 8.43
CA ARG A 52 4.84 -5.12 8.56
C ARG A 52 5.23 -5.88 7.29
N LEU A 53 6.29 -5.43 6.62
CA LEU A 53 6.93 -6.20 5.57
C LEU A 53 7.70 -7.34 6.22
N TYR A 54 7.35 -8.56 5.84
CA TYR A 54 8.07 -9.77 6.20
C TYR A 54 8.64 -10.41 4.93
N ARG A 55 9.80 -11.03 5.07
CA ARG A 55 10.57 -11.56 3.95
C ARG A 55 10.04 -12.95 3.60
N THR A 56 9.43 -13.12 2.43
CA THR A 56 8.80 -14.39 1.99
C THR A 56 9.72 -15.27 1.16
N ARG A 57 10.51 -14.68 0.26
CA ARG A 57 11.49 -15.38 -0.61
C ARG A 57 12.76 -14.55 -0.70
N VAL A 58 13.90 -15.23 -0.66
CA VAL A 58 15.22 -14.57 -0.64
C VAL A 58 16.18 -15.32 -1.52
N HIS A 59 16.91 -14.58 -2.35
CA HIS A 59 18.19 -15.04 -2.87
C HIS A 59 19.25 -14.73 -1.81
N PHE A 60 20.12 -15.70 -1.51
CA PHE A 60 21.02 -15.74 -0.36
C PHE A 60 21.98 -14.52 -0.25
N VAL A 61 22.10 -13.72 -1.30
CA VAL A 61 23.03 -12.58 -1.44
C VAL A 61 22.33 -11.20 -1.52
N SER A 62 21.08 -11.09 -1.07
CA SER A 62 20.34 -9.82 -1.11
C SER A 62 20.62 -8.97 0.14
N SER A 63 21.15 -7.76 -0.05
CA SER A 63 21.33 -6.69 0.95
C SER A 63 20.04 -6.00 1.38
N LEU A 64 18.87 -6.50 0.93
CA LEU A 64 17.59 -5.88 1.23
C LEU A 64 17.25 -5.99 2.73
N PRO A 65 16.63 -4.95 3.31
CA PRO A 65 16.28 -4.93 4.73
C PRO A 65 15.44 -6.14 5.14
N ARG A 66 15.78 -6.74 6.29
CA ARG A 66 15.10 -7.95 6.80
C ARG A 66 13.67 -7.70 7.27
N SER A 67 13.35 -6.45 7.59
CA SER A 67 12.03 -6.02 8.03
C SER A 67 11.81 -4.57 7.64
N GLY A 68 10.62 -4.26 7.15
CA GLY A 68 10.19 -2.90 6.87
C GLY A 68 8.79 -2.66 7.40
N ARG A 69 8.38 -1.41 7.37
CA ARG A 69 7.01 -1.00 7.67
C ARG A 69 6.49 -0.22 6.48
N LEU A 70 5.23 -0.43 6.15
CA LEU A 70 4.57 0.27 5.08
C LEU A 70 3.35 0.98 5.66
N LEU A 71 3.20 2.25 5.32
CA LEU A 71 2.10 3.10 5.75
C LEU A 71 0.95 2.98 4.75
N VAL A 72 -0.26 2.79 5.25
CA VAL A 72 -1.45 2.56 4.43
C VAL A 72 -2.59 3.45 4.89
N CYS A 73 -3.26 4.08 3.93
CA CYS A 73 -4.48 4.83 4.18
C CYS A 73 -5.62 3.89 4.64
N PRO A 74 -6.30 4.17 5.76
CA PRO A 74 -7.39 3.33 6.25
C PRO A 74 -8.62 3.32 5.33
N ARG A 75 -8.76 4.34 4.46
CA ARG A 75 -9.92 4.54 3.59
C ARG A 75 -9.76 3.82 2.25
N CYS A 76 -8.74 4.21 1.49
CA CYS A 76 -8.51 3.72 0.13
C CYS A 76 -7.48 2.59 0.05
N ARG A 77 -6.84 2.24 1.17
CA ARG A 77 -5.79 1.20 1.25
C ARG A 77 -4.57 1.47 0.36
N ALA A 78 -4.42 2.70 -0.13
CA ALA A 78 -3.23 3.11 -0.87
C ALA A 78 -2.03 3.24 0.07
N VAL A 79 -0.86 2.89 -0.46
CA VAL A 79 0.42 3.14 0.20
C VAL A 79 0.62 4.65 0.32
N VAL A 80 0.83 5.13 1.53
CA VAL A 80 1.10 6.54 1.80
C VAL A 80 2.62 6.71 1.89
N PRO A 81 3.22 7.65 1.15
CA PRO A 81 4.64 7.94 1.29
C PRO A 81 4.92 8.51 2.67
N GLY A 82 5.92 7.95 3.35
CA GLY A 82 6.33 8.39 4.67
C GLY A 82 7.12 7.33 5.41
N GLU A 83 7.78 7.74 6.49
CA GLU A 83 8.51 6.84 7.38
C GLU A 83 8.05 7.04 8.82
N LEU A 84 8.12 5.96 9.60
CA LEU A 84 7.94 6.03 11.04
C LEU A 84 9.31 6.23 11.66
N GLY A 85 9.62 7.47 12.03
CA GLY A 85 10.78 7.78 12.86
C GLY A 85 10.63 7.16 14.25
N ALA A 86 11.66 6.48 14.74
CA ALA A 86 11.73 6.13 16.15
C ALA A 86 12.36 7.33 16.88
N VAL A 87 11.58 7.97 17.76
CA VAL A 87 12.13 8.90 18.74
C VAL A 87 12.53 8.05 19.95
N PHE A 88 13.83 7.95 20.19
CA PHE A 88 14.42 7.21 21.32
C PHE A 88 14.70 8.16 22.48
#